data_AF-A0A812VHQ4-F1
#
_entry.id   AF-A0A812VHQ4-F1
#
_cell.length_a   1.000
_cell.length_b   1.000
_cell.length_c   1.000
_cell.angle_alpha   90.00
_cell.angle_beta   90.00
_cell.angle_gamma   90.00
#
_symmetry.space_group_name_H-M   'P 1'
#
loop_
_entity.id
_entity.type
_entity.pdbx_description
1 polymer ?
#
loop_
_entity_poly.entity_id
_entity_poly.type
_entity_poly.pdbx_seq_one_letter_code
_entity_poly.pdbx_strand_id
1 'polypeptide(L)'
;MRPCAVLVAVSIFARQGCHLLSRPFCEVIVVRHGETDWNQQLRVQGTTDINLNERGRLQAQMCARALTKLLESREHPRTVYSSELRRASLTASVIAASLGKSVEVQEDRRLNEWNLGSIEGMRKDDAASRHADDWSVFSQWCATNVAEEVTKYPISGGGESMEEVRQRAALCIEEACQASTCGLVIAVTHGGVLGQLLRHSEPNSQEPRATPTNACISRFRVQPGGGWKVLSWATSDHLTGDASPAAADYGASKYCDLVRIKEPPPKLGLTFIFGVEKSFHEYLTTRYQGSSTVLCGGRFALGQLWPNSASTFALTFLPGYWYMREQLPAVTEGPVYLDPLGLVQLVLGITILVCFVLSATINPGIIPRNEKMPQELEQHLDLRGVPCHRFLKICNITLKQKYCSTCNIFRPPRSKHCSFCDNCVLRFDHHCTWLGNCVALYNYRYFVVLIYSATIFLMLCIYVNTVVYGLQAHQQFGPDYGFLDVVWVLTEDAWLLLFFLYCLVLMLAVLLLSVYHTVISIQNLTTNEHVKNYYRDGQNPFDFGPTKNCRQIYCFPELVLPEGEDKIEADYVPFGSYSDGQSFDEL
;
A
#
# COMPACT_ATOMS: atom_id res chain seq x y z
N MET A 1 33.90 -38.01 -61.11
CA MET A 1 32.76 -38.94 -61.23
C MET A 1 31.63 -38.47 -60.32
N ARG A 2 30.52 -37.99 -60.89
CA ARG A 2 29.16 -38.13 -60.31
C ARG A 2 28.54 -39.38 -60.98
N PRO A 3 27.61 -40.13 -60.36
CA PRO A 3 26.17 -39.75 -60.27
C PRO A 3 25.53 -40.10 -58.89
N CYS A 4 24.58 -39.33 -58.35
CA CYS A 4 23.11 -39.40 -58.59
C CYS A 4 22.50 -40.81 -58.44
N ALA A 5 21.83 -41.07 -57.31
CA ALA A 5 20.58 -41.87 -57.23
C ALA A 5 20.10 -42.13 -55.78
N VAL A 6 19.65 -41.11 -55.04
CA VAL A 6 18.62 -41.30 -54.00
C VAL A 6 17.76 -40.03 -53.92
N LEU A 7 17.01 -39.73 -54.98
CA LEU A 7 16.10 -38.58 -55.01
C LEU A 7 14.70 -38.96 -55.53
N VAL A 8 14.31 -40.23 -55.44
CA VAL A 8 13.00 -40.70 -55.96
C VAL A 8 12.18 -41.51 -54.93
N ALA A 9 12.72 -41.86 -53.75
CA ALA A 9 11.95 -42.65 -52.77
C ALA A 9 11.17 -41.83 -51.73
N VAL A 10 11.44 -40.53 -51.56
CA VAL A 10 10.76 -39.70 -50.53
C VAL A 10 9.48 -39.05 -51.05
N SER A 11 9.27 -39.01 -52.36
CA SER A 11 8.13 -38.31 -52.98
C SER A 11 6.82 -39.08 -52.97
N ILE A 12 6.80 -40.35 -52.57
CA ILE A 12 5.60 -41.20 -52.55
C ILE A 12 5.04 -41.38 -51.13
N PHE A 13 5.84 -41.21 -50.07
CA PHE A 13 5.33 -41.17 -48.70
C PHE A 13 4.88 -39.76 -48.24
N ALA A 14 5.25 -38.71 -48.98
CA ALA A 14 4.93 -37.32 -48.65
C ALA A 14 3.45 -36.92 -48.89
N ARG A 15 2.57 -37.82 -49.32
CA ARG A 15 1.16 -37.49 -49.60
C ARG A 15 0.12 -38.21 -48.74
N GLN A 16 0.51 -39.08 -47.80
CA GLN A 16 -0.47 -39.77 -46.93
C GLN A 16 -0.08 -39.88 -45.44
N GLY A 17 0.93 -39.13 -44.96
CA GLY A 17 1.42 -39.30 -43.58
C GLY A 17 1.83 -38.03 -42.83
N CYS A 18 1.29 -36.85 -43.16
CA CYS A 18 1.64 -35.59 -42.49
C CYS A 18 0.51 -35.06 -41.60
N HIS A 19 -0.01 -35.88 -40.68
CA HIS A 19 -1.03 -35.46 -39.70
C HIS A 19 -0.61 -35.58 -38.23
N LEU A 20 0.63 -35.99 -37.92
CA LEU A 20 1.04 -36.27 -36.53
C LEU A 20 2.47 -35.80 -36.19
N LEU A 21 2.84 -34.57 -36.56
CA LEU A 21 3.85 -33.83 -35.81
C LEU A 21 3.11 -32.82 -34.94
N SER A 22 2.75 -33.24 -33.72
CA SER A 22 2.12 -32.37 -32.73
C SER A 22 2.99 -31.13 -32.50
N ARG A 23 2.41 -29.94 -32.68
CA ARG A 23 3.06 -28.69 -32.30
C ARG A 23 3.46 -28.80 -30.82
N PRO A 24 4.67 -28.35 -30.41
CA PRO A 24 5.15 -28.54 -29.04
C PRO A 24 4.31 -27.78 -27.99
N PHE A 25 3.55 -26.77 -28.43
CA PHE A 25 2.61 -26.03 -27.60
C PHE A 25 1.60 -25.24 -28.46
N CYS A 26 0.47 -24.90 -27.83
CA CYS A 26 -0.56 -23.99 -28.28
C CYS A 26 -0.47 -22.69 -27.47
N GLU A 27 -0.55 -21.53 -28.12
CA GLU A 27 -0.68 -20.25 -27.42
C GLU A 27 -2.16 -19.91 -27.23
N VAL A 28 -2.54 -19.58 -26.01
CA VAL A 28 -3.93 -19.24 -25.66
C VAL A 28 -3.98 -17.80 -25.18
N ILE A 29 -4.79 -16.98 -25.84
CA ILE A 29 -5.10 -15.62 -25.43
C ILE A 29 -6.49 -15.63 -24.82
N VAL A 30 -6.59 -15.30 -23.54
CA VAL A 30 -7.85 -15.22 -22.82
C VAL A 30 -8.17 -13.77 -22.50
N VAL A 31 -9.36 -13.32 -22.90
CA VAL A 31 -9.85 -11.96 -22.72
C VAL A 31 -11.01 -11.98 -21.72
N ARG A 32 -10.98 -11.11 -20.71
CA ARG A 32 -12.16 -10.85 -19.87
C ARG A 32 -13.12 -9.94 -20.64
N HIS A 33 -14.42 -10.18 -20.58
CA HIS A 33 -15.42 -9.30 -21.21
C HIS A 33 -15.29 -7.82 -20.76
N GLY A 34 -15.81 -6.90 -21.60
CA GLY A 34 -15.91 -5.47 -21.28
C GLY A 34 -16.89 -5.17 -20.13
N GLU A 35 -16.88 -3.94 -19.62
CA GLU A 35 -17.72 -3.52 -18.50
C GLU A 35 -19.23 -3.69 -18.76
N THR A 36 -19.95 -4.08 -17.70
CA THR A 36 -21.42 -4.13 -17.65
C THR A 36 -21.93 -3.23 -16.52
N ASP A 37 -23.22 -2.89 -16.53
CA ASP A 37 -23.83 -2.11 -15.46
C ASP A 37 -23.70 -2.80 -14.10
N TRP A 38 -23.67 -4.13 -14.05
CA TRP A 38 -23.46 -4.86 -12.79
C TRP A 38 -22.03 -4.76 -12.29
N ASN A 39 -21.03 -4.64 -13.17
CA ASN A 39 -19.67 -4.33 -12.74
C ASN A 39 -19.60 -2.92 -12.15
N GLN A 40 -20.23 -1.94 -12.81
CA GLN A 40 -20.31 -0.56 -12.32
C GLN A 40 -21.06 -0.46 -10.98
N GLN A 41 -22.11 -1.27 -10.82
CA GLN A 41 -22.92 -1.33 -9.60
C GLN A 41 -22.31 -2.23 -8.52
N LEU A 42 -21.19 -2.93 -8.78
CA LEU A 42 -20.57 -3.87 -7.84
C LEU A 42 -21.52 -5.01 -7.39
N ARG A 43 -22.32 -5.53 -8.33
CA ARG A 43 -23.14 -6.72 -8.11
C ARG A 43 -22.36 -7.98 -8.43
N VAL A 44 -22.57 -9.02 -7.64
CA VAL A 44 -22.05 -10.37 -7.88
C VAL A 44 -22.66 -10.86 -9.20
N GLN A 45 -21.83 -11.04 -10.21
CA GLN A 45 -22.26 -11.40 -11.55
C GLN A 45 -21.83 -12.83 -11.83
N GLY A 46 -22.80 -13.74 -11.90
CA GLY A 46 -22.61 -15.11 -12.31
C GLY A 46 -23.18 -15.36 -13.70
N THR A 47 -24.11 -16.30 -13.83
CA THR A 47 -24.66 -16.74 -15.12
C THR A 47 -25.75 -15.84 -15.70
N THR A 48 -26.24 -14.85 -14.95
CA THR A 48 -27.25 -13.90 -15.42
C THR A 48 -26.71 -13.12 -16.60
N ASP A 49 -27.51 -13.09 -17.67
CA ASP A 49 -27.12 -12.53 -18.96
C ASP A 49 -27.28 -11.00 -18.99
N ILE A 50 -26.31 -10.30 -18.42
CA ILE A 50 -26.22 -8.84 -18.45
C ILE A 50 -25.38 -8.40 -19.66
N ASN A 51 -25.87 -7.39 -20.36
CA ASN A 51 -25.22 -6.83 -21.54
C ASN A 51 -24.05 -5.89 -21.21
N LEU A 52 -23.17 -5.65 -22.18
CA LEU A 52 -22.14 -4.59 -22.10
C LEU A 52 -22.80 -3.22 -21.99
N ASN A 53 -22.23 -2.36 -21.14
CA ASN A 53 -22.54 -0.94 -21.13
C ASN A 53 -21.73 -0.19 -22.20
N GLU A 54 -21.91 1.12 -22.32
CA GLU A 54 -21.20 1.93 -23.32
C GLU A 54 -19.68 1.85 -23.19
N ARG A 55 -19.16 1.94 -21.97
CA ARG A 55 -17.73 1.77 -21.66
C ARG A 55 -17.24 0.38 -22.07
N GLY A 56 -18.00 -0.66 -21.78
CA GLY A 56 -17.68 -2.04 -22.14
C GLY A 56 -17.58 -2.27 -23.65
N ARG A 57 -18.40 -1.58 -24.44
CA ARG A 57 -18.30 -1.61 -25.91
C ARG A 57 -17.02 -0.94 -26.41
N LEU A 58 -16.64 0.21 -25.84
CA LEU A 58 -15.38 0.88 -26.16
C LEU A 58 -14.18 0.00 -25.79
N GLN A 59 -14.22 -0.61 -24.61
CA GLN A 59 -13.21 -1.56 -24.14
C GLN A 59 -13.05 -2.76 -25.08
N ALA A 60 -14.16 -3.35 -25.55
CA ALA A 60 -14.12 -4.43 -26.54
C ALA A 60 -13.45 -3.99 -27.86
N GLN A 61 -13.75 -2.78 -28.34
CA GLN A 61 -13.11 -2.24 -29.56
C GLN A 61 -11.60 -2.01 -29.37
N MET A 62 -11.18 -1.48 -28.23
CA MET A 62 -9.76 -1.28 -27.94
C MET A 62 -9.02 -2.61 -27.79
N CYS A 63 -9.64 -3.59 -27.14
CA CYS A 63 -9.10 -4.95 -27.04
C CYS A 63 -8.93 -5.58 -28.45
N ALA A 64 -9.93 -5.44 -29.31
CA ALA A 64 -9.86 -5.93 -30.69
C ALA A 64 -8.69 -5.30 -31.47
N ARG A 65 -8.51 -3.98 -31.39
CA ARG A 65 -7.36 -3.29 -32.00
C ARG A 65 -6.03 -3.77 -31.45
N ALA A 66 -5.93 -3.97 -30.14
CA ALA A 66 -4.72 -4.46 -29.49
C ALA A 66 -4.36 -5.86 -29.96
N LEU A 67 -5.35 -6.76 -30.08
CA LEU A 67 -5.15 -8.11 -30.58
C LEU A 67 -4.78 -8.14 -32.06
N THR A 68 -5.44 -7.36 -32.92
CA THR A 68 -5.07 -7.23 -34.33
C THR A 68 -3.61 -6.79 -34.47
N LYS A 69 -3.18 -5.80 -33.68
CA LYS A 69 -1.78 -5.34 -33.67
C LYS A 69 -0.82 -6.42 -33.15
N LEU A 70 -1.20 -7.15 -32.10
CA LEU A 70 -0.38 -8.24 -31.53
C LEU A 70 -0.20 -9.39 -32.52
N LEU A 71 -1.16 -9.61 -33.43
CA LEU A 71 -1.22 -10.74 -34.35
C LEU A 71 -0.88 -10.39 -35.80
N GLU A 72 -0.48 -9.14 -36.09
CA GLU A 72 -0.28 -8.60 -37.45
C GLU A 72 0.62 -9.46 -38.36
N SER A 73 1.61 -10.16 -37.80
CA SER A 73 2.55 -11.03 -38.52
C SER A 73 2.27 -12.54 -38.38
N ARG A 74 1.07 -12.92 -37.92
CA ARG A 74 0.72 -14.31 -37.59
C ARG A 74 -0.51 -14.77 -38.39
N GLU A 75 -0.59 -16.08 -38.59
CA GLU A 75 -1.82 -16.71 -39.08
C GLU A 75 -2.93 -16.53 -38.03
N HIS A 76 -4.04 -15.92 -38.41
CA HIS A 76 -5.18 -15.69 -37.53
C HIS A 76 -5.95 -17.01 -37.28
N PRO A 77 -6.54 -17.20 -36.08
CA PRO A 77 -7.39 -18.34 -35.84
C PRO A 77 -8.67 -18.25 -36.68
N ARG A 78 -9.19 -19.40 -37.12
CA ARG A 78 -10.50 -19.46 -37.80
C ARG A 78 -11.66 -19.24 -36.83
N THR A 79 -11.43 -19.45 -35.55
CA THR A 79 -12.47 -19.44 -34.52
C THR A 79 -11.98 -18.66 -33.29
N VAL A 80 -12.83 -17.76 -32.80
CA VAL A 80 -12.72 -17.15 -31.47
C VAL A 80 -13.74 -17.84 -30.57
N TYR A 81 -13.29 -18.44 -29.48
CA TYR A 81 -14.17 -19.08 -28.52
C TYR A 81 -14.76 -18.04 -27.56
N SER A 82 -16.00 -18.22 -27.15
CA SER A 82 -16.64 -17.31 -26.20
C SER A 82 -17.54 -18.04 -25.23
N SER A 83 -17.73 -17.46 -24.05
CA SER A 83 -18.93 -17.74 -23.27
C SER A 83 -20.18 -17.33 -24.04
N GLU A 84 -21.27 -18.07 -23.82
CA GLU A 84 -22.60 -17.81 -24.37
C GLU A 84 -23.26 -16.54 -23.78
N LEU A 85 -22.72 -15.99 -22.69
CA LEU A 85 -23.27 -14.78 -22.05
C LEU A 85 -22.94 -13.55 -22.90
N ARG A 86 -23.94 -12.70 -23.18
CA ARG A 86 -23.88 -11.60 -24.16
C ARG A 86 -22.69 -10.69 -23.96
N ARG A 87 -22.32 -10.39 -22.71
CA ARG A 87 -21.14 -9.56 -22.41
C ARG A 87 -19.85 -10.12 -23.01
N ALA A 88 -19.66 -11.44 -22.96
CA ALA A 88 -18.51 -12.12 -23.53
C ALA A 88 -18.67 -12.34 -25.04
N SER A 89 -19.84 -12.80 -25.51
CA SER A 89 -20.07 -13.07 -26.93
C SER A 89 -20.03 -11.81 -27.79
N LEU A 90 -20.52 -10.67 -27.30
CA LEU A 90 -20.38 -9.38 -27.99
C LEU A 90 -18.93 -8.91 -28.02
N THR A 91 -18.19 -9.09 -26.93
CA THR A 91 -16.74 -8.79 -26.90
C THR A 91 -15.99 -9.67 -27.92
N ALA A 92 -16.30 -10.96 -27.98
CA ALA A 92 -15.75 -11.90 -28.96
C ALA A 92 -16.12 -11.53 -30.40
N SER A 93 -17.36 -11.12 -30.64
CA SER A 93 -17.83 -10.70 -31.96
C SER A 93 -17.05 -9.50 -32.48
N VAL A 94 -16.78 -8.51 -31.62
CA VAL A 94 -15.96 -7.33 -31.98
C VAL A 94 -14.52 -7.74 -32.29
N ILE A 95 -13.95 -8.68 -31.53
CA ILE A 95 -12.60 -9.21 -31.77
C ILE A 95 -12.53 -9.99 -33.09
N ALA A 96 -13.44 -10.95 -33.31
CA ALA A 96 -13.50 -11.76 -34.53
C ALA A 96 -13.64 -10.88 -35.78
N ALA A 97 -14.53 -9.89 -35.75
CA ALA A 97 -14.69 -8.92 -36.84
C ALA A 97 -13.42 -8.13 -37.15
N SER A 98 -12.61 -7.78 -36.14
CA SER A 98 -11.33 -7.07 -36.30
C SER A 98 -10.19 -7.97 -36.81
N LEU A 99 -10.29 -9.29 -36.61
CA LEU A 99 -9.32 -10.26 -37.12
C LEU A 99 -9.62 -10.69 -38.56
N GLY A 100 -10.88 -10.61 -39.00
CA GLY A 100 -11.27 -10.78 -40.40
C GLY A 100 -12.63 -11.43 -40.59
N LYS A 101 -13.20 -11.29 -41.80
CA LYS A 101 -14.55 -11.79 -42.12
C LYS A 101 -14.69 -13.32 -42.10
N SER A 102 -13.58 -14.06 -42.16
CA SER A 102 -13.56 -15.53 -42.11
C SER A 102 -13.34 -16.08 -40.71
N VAL A 103 -13.31 -15.22 -39.68
CA VAL A 103 -13.15 -15.62 -38.28
C VAL A 103 -14.54 -15.70 -37.65
N GLU A 104 -14.92 -16.89 -37.21
CA GLU A 104 -16.23 -17.13 -36.58
C GLU A 104 -16.13 -17.11 -35.06
N VAL A 105 -17.23 -16.76 -34.38
CA VAL A 105 -17.35 -16.90 -32.93
C VAL A 105 -18.01 -18.25 -32.64
N GLN A 106 -17.34 -19.09 -31.85
CA GLN A 106 -17.92 -20.32 -31.33
C GLN A 106 -18.21 -20.15 -29.85
N GLU A 107 -19.48 -20.16 -29.49
CA GLU A 107 -19.91 -20.10 -28.10
C GLU A 107 -19.81 -21.49 -27.45
N ASP A 108 -19.35 -21.53 -26.20
CA ASP A 108 -19.25 -22.75 -25.40
C ASP A 108 -19.60 -22.42 -23.93
N ARG A 109 -20.68 -23.02 -23.42
CA ARG A 109 -21.11 -22.90 -22.01
C ARG A 109 -20.00 -23.16 -21.00
N ARG A 110 -18.99 -23.97 -21.32
CA ARG A 110 -17.87 -24.27 -20.42
C ARG A 110 -16.98 -23.05 -20.15
N LEU A 111 -17.13 -21.96 -20.92
CA LEU A 111 -16.50 -20.67 -20.69
C LEU A 111 -17.40 -19.68 -19.93
N ASN A 112 -18.64 -20.04 -19.59
CA ASN A 112 -19.55 -19.16 -18.84
C ASN A 112 -18.99 -18.80 -17.47
N GLU A 113 -19.37 -17.63 -16.95
CA GLU A 113 -19.01 -17.25 -15.59
C GLU A 113 -19.57 -18.27 -14.61
N TRP A 114 -18.97 -18.30 -13.44
CA TRP A 114 -19.42 -19.10 -12.32
C TRP A 114 -20.94 -18.97 -12.10
N ASN A 115 -21.65 -20.09 -12.01
CA ASN A 115 -23.00 -20.08 -11.43
C ASN A 115 -22.91 -19.82 -9.92
N LEU A 116 -23.29 -18.62 -9.50
CA LEU A 116 -23.17 -18.18 -8.11
C LEU A 116 -24.49 -18.35 -7.33
N GLY A 117 -25.46 -19.08 -7.90
CA GLY A 117 -26.66 -19.54 -7.20
C GLY A 117 -27.34 -18.44 -6.37
N SER A 118 -27.44 -18.69 -5.07
CA SER A 118 -28.14 -17.86 -4.09
C SER A 118 -27.61 -16.41 -3.98
N ILE A 119 -26.33 -16.16 -4.27
CA ILE A 119 -25.72 -14.82 -4.12
C ILE A 119 -25.71 -14.01 -5.41
N GLU A 120 -26.19 -14.57 -6.51
CA GLU A 120 -26.12 -13.93 -7.81
C GLU A 120 -27.02 -12.68 -7.92
N GLY A 121 -26.50 -11.63 -8.54
CA GLY A 121 -27.19 -10.34 -8.70
C GLY A 121 -27.26 -9.49 -7.43
N MET A 122 -26.85 -10.04 -6.29
CA MET A 122 -26.78 -9.31 -5.04
C MET A 122 -25.57 -8.37 -5.02
N ARG A 123 -25.73 -7.25 -4.34
CA ARG A 123 -24.55 -6.50 -3.88
C ARG A 123 -23.89 -7.32 -2.78
N LYS A 124 -22.60 -7.09 -2.57
CA LYS A 124 -21.81 -7.74 -1.51
C LYS A 124 -22.53 -7.77 -0.16
N ASP A 125 -23.09 -6.64 0.27
CA ASP A 125 -23.72 -6.52 1.59
C ASP A 125 -25.05 -7.32 1.67
N ASP A 126 -25.77 -7.40 0.55
CA ASP A 126 -26.99 -8.22 0.44
C ASP A 126 -26.65 -9.72 0.47
N ALA A 127 -25.62 -10.14 -0.27
CA ALA A 127 -25.16 -11.53 -0.27
C ALA A 127 -24.65 -11.95 1.12
N ALA A 128 -23.84 -11.10 1.75
CA ALA A 128 -23.28 -11.34 3.08
C ALA A 128 -24.35 -11.45 4.18
N SER A 129 -25.47 -10.73 4.05
CA SER A 129 -26.56 -10.74 5.03
C SER A 129 -27.58 -11.84 4.79
N ARG A 130 -27.97 -12.09 3.54
CA ARG A 130 -29.04 -13.05 3.18
C ARG A 130 -28.53 -14.48 3.01
N HIS A 131 -27.26 -14.63 2.65
CA HIS A 131 -26.61 -15.90 2.33
C HIS A 131 -25.19 -15.92 2.91
N ALA A 132 -25.06 -15.71 4.23
CA ALA A 132 -23.79 -15.54 4.92
C ALA A 132 -22.80 -16.71 4.71
N ASP A 133 -23.30 -17.94 4.70
CA ASP A 133 -22.48 -19.15 4.49
C ASP A 133 -21.94 -19.20 3.05
N ASP A 134 -22.80 -19.00 2.06
CA ASP A 134 -22.41 -18.94 0.65
C ASP A 134 -21.45 -17.77 0.37
N TRP A 135 -21.69 -16.61 0.99
CA TRP A 135 -20.82 -15.45 0.88
C TRP A 135 -19.45 -15.68 1.53
N SER A 136 -19.39 -16.41 2.64
CA SER A 136 -18.14 -16.81 3.29
C SER A 136 -17.32 -17.71 2.38
N VAL A 137 -17.95 -18.70 1.76
CA VAL A 137 -17.33 -19.60 0.77
C VAL A 137 -16.81 -18.79 -0.43
N PHE A 138 -17.65 -17.94 -1.03
CA PHE A 138 -17.26 -17.09 -2.16
C PHE A 138 -16.10 -16.13 -1.81
N SER A 139 -16.13 -15.52 -0.63
CA SER A 139 -15.07 -14.62 -0.15
C SER A 139 -13.73 -15.34 0.01
N GLN A 140 -13.75 -16.60 0.46
CA GLN A 140 -12.55 -17.43 0.55
C GLN A 140 -12.00 -17.75 -0.83
N TRP A 141 -12.84 -17.98 -1.84
CA TRP A 141 -12.38 -18.20 -3.22
C TRP A 141 -11.67 -16.99 -3.83
N CYS A 142 -12.04 -15.78 -3.41
CA CYS A 142 -11.36 -14.55 -3.81
C CYS A 142 -10.01 -14.32 -3.11
N ALA A 143 -9.65 -15.11 -2.09
CA ALA A 143 -8.37 -14.98 -1.39
C ALA A 143 -7.22 -15.60 -2.20
N THR A 144 -5.99 -15.12 -1.99
CA THR A 144 -4.79 -15.66 -2.67
C THR A 144 -4.63 -17.16 -2.41
N ASN A 145 -4.79 -17.58 -1.14
CA ASN A 145 -4.71 -18.96 -0.70
C ASN A 145 -6.11 -19.47 -0.33
N VAL A 146 -6.53 -20.56 -0.97
CA VAL A 146 -7.82 -21.22 -0.75
C VAL A 146 -7.52 -22.63 -0.24
N ALA A 147 -8.12 -23.03 0.88
CA ALA A 147 -7.99 -24.39 1.39
C ALA A 147 -8.62 -25.39 0.40
N GLU A 148 -7.98 -26.54 0.17
CA GLU A 148 -8.44 -27.52 -0.83
C GLU A 148 -9.86 -28.02 -0.54
N GLU A 149 -10.22 -28.16 0.74
CA GLU A 149 -11.57 -28.55 1.16
C GLU A 149 -12.62 -27.57 0.62
N VAL A 150 -12.33 -26.27 0.68
CA VAL A 150 -13.24 -25.16 0.30
C VAL A 150 -13.50 -25.12 -1.22
N THR A 151 -12.63 -25.72 -2.04
CA THR A 151 -12.75 -25.67 -3.51
C THR A 151 -13.86 -26.57 -4.06
N LYS A 152 -14.30 -27.56 -3.26
CA LYS A 152 -15.29 -28.59 -3.63
C LYS A 152 -16.71 -28.24 -3.21
N TYR A 153 -16.90 -27.21 -2.39
CA TYR A 153 -18.23 -26.81 -1.93
C TYR A 153 -18.93 -25.99 -3.02
N PRO A 154 -20.12 -26.36 -3.49
CA PRO A 154 -20.90 -25.49 -4.37
C PRO A 154 -21.58 -24.37 -3.59
N ILE A 155 -21.86 -23.23 -4.25
CA ILE A 155 -22.77 -22.22 -3.69
C ILE A 155 -24.21 -22.77 -3.70
N SER A 156 -24.96 -22.51 -2.63
CA SER A 156 -26.36 -22.93 -2.54
C SER A 156 -27.21 -22.36 -3.66
N GLY A 157 -28.37 -22.97 -3.93
CA GLY A 157 -29.24 -22.55 -5.04
C GLY A 157 -28.79 -23.05 -6.42
N GLY A 158 -28.05 -24.16 -6.46
CA GLY A 158 -27.59 -24.79 -7.71
C GLY A 158 -26.32 -24.16 -8.29
N GLY A 159 -25.55 -23.45 -7.47
CA GLY A 159 -24.27 -22.88 -7.87
C GLY A 159 -23.20 -23.94 -8.10
N GLU A 160 -22.15 -23.56 -8.83
CA GLU A 160 -20.99 -24.41 -9.07
C GLU A 160 -19.97 -24.29 -7.92
N SER A 161 -19.10 -25.29 -7.79
CA SER A 161 -17.89 -25.23 -6.98
C SER A 161 -16.71 -24.66 -7.78
N MET A 162 -15.64 -24.29 -7.06
CA MET A 162 -14.44 -23.73 -7.69
C MET A 162 -13.76 -24.74 -8.61
N GLU A 163 -13.77 -26.00 -8.18
CA GLU A 163 -13.20 -27.12 -8.91
C GLU A 163 -13.95 -27.39 -10.23
N GLU A 164 -15.28 -27.36 -10.22
CA GLU A 164 -16.09 -27.58 -11.43
C GLU A 164 -15.84 -26.50 -12.49
N VAL A 165 -15.83 -25.22 -12.08
CA VAL A 165 -15.53 -24.09 -12.98
C VAL A 165 -14.13 -24.23 -13.58
N ARG A 166 -13.14 -24.59 -12.75
CA ARG A 166 -11.76 -24.80 -13.19
C ARG A 166 -11.65 -25.93 -14.21
N GLN A 167 -12.25 -27.08 -13.92
CA GLN A 167 -12.19 -28.27 -14.78
C GLN A 167 -12.85 -28.02 -16.14
N ARG A 168 -14.08 -27.47 -16.15
CA ARG A 168 -14.81 -27.25 -17.41
C ARG A 168 -14.10 -26.24 -18.32
N ALA A 169 -13.56 -25.16 -17.75
CA ALA A 169 -12.89 -24.12 -18.51
C ALA A 169 -11.55 -24.60 -19.06
N ALA A 170 -10.75 -25.31 -18.26
CA ALA A 170 -9.47 -25.87 -18.71
C ALA A 170 -9.67 -26.88 -19.85
N LEU A 171 -10.63 -27.81 -19.69
CA LEU A 171 -10.93 -28.82 -20.71
C LEU A 171 -11.37 -28.18 -22.04
N CYS A 172 -12.22 -27.15 -21.99
CA CYS A 172 -12.64 -26.42 -23.19
C CYS A 172 -11.46 -25.80 -23.94
N ILE A 173 -10.52 -25.18 -23.23
CA ILE A 173 -9.33 -24.56 -23.84
C ILE A 173 -8.38 -25.63 -24.40
N GLU A 174 -8.21 -26.76 -23.71
CA GLU A 174 -7.35 -27.85 -24.18
C GLU A 174 -7.91 -28.50 -25.45
N GLU A 175 -9.22 -28.74 -25.53
CA GLU A 175 -9.88 -29.21 -26.74
C GLU A 175 -9.77 -28.18 -27.89
N ALA A 176 -9.95 -26.89 -27.60
CA ALA A 176 -9.76 -25.83 -28.57
C ALA A 176 -8.31 -25.80 -29.11
N CYS A 177 -7.33 -26.05 -28.26
CA CYS A 177 -5.93 -26.17 -28.65
C CYS A 177 -5.66 -27.41 -29.50
N GLN A 178 -6.31 -28.54 -29.23
CA GLN A 178 -6.23 -29.74 -30.07
C GLN A 178 -6.87 -29.52 -31.45
N ALA A 179 -7.96 -28.76 -31.52
CA ALA A 179 -8.63 -28.40 -32.77
C ALA A 179 -7.92 -27.30 -33.57
N SER A 180 -7.05 -26.51 -32.94
CA SER A 180 -6.39 -25.36 -33.59
C SER A 180 -5.33 -25.79 -34.61
N THR A 181 -5.52 -25.40 -35.87
CA THR A 181 -4.57 -25.67 -36.95
C THR A 181 -3.41 -24.67 -37.00
N CYS A 182 -3.62 -23.46 -36.46
CA CYS A 182 -2.66 -22.35 -36.46
C CYS A 182 -1.86 -22.25 -35.14
N GLY A 183 -2.14 -23.11 -34.15
CA GLY A 183 -1.46 -23.16 -32.85
C GLY A 183 -1.73 -21.94 -31.96
N LEU A 184 -2.79 -21.20 -32.26
CA LEU A 184 -3.29 -20.06 -31.50
C LEU A 184 -4.78 -20.28 -31.21
N VAL A 185 -5.18 -19.99 -29.98
CA VAL A 185 -6.58 -19.98 -29.54
C VAL A 185 -6.84 -18.63 -28.88
N ILE A 186 -7.98 -18.02 -29.23
CA ILE A 186 -8.48 -16.82 -28.54
C ILE A 186 -9.79 -17.20 -27.89
N ALA A 187 -9.92 -16.95 -26.60
CA ALA A 187 -11.12 -17.21 -25.82
C ALA A 187 -11.57 -15.96 -25.05
N VAL A 188 -12.85 -15.65 -25.08
CA VAL A 188 -13.44 -14.54 -24.31
C VAL A 188 -14.32 -15.08 -23.20
N THR A 189 -13.99 -14.73 -21.97
CA THR A 189 -14.63 -15.26 -20.76
C THR A 189 -14.73 -14.18 -19.67
N HIS A 190 -14.77 -14.56 -18.41
CA HIS A 190 -15.11 -13.74 -17.27
C HIS A 190 -14.01 -13.73 -16.20
N GLY A 191 -14.19 -12.90 -15.17
CA GLY A 191 -13.17 -12.70 -14.15
C GLY A 191 -12.95 -13.94 -13.28
N GLY A 192 -14.03 -14.60 -12.86
CA GLY A 192 -13.96 -15.82 -12.05
C GLY A 192 -13.28 -16.95 -12.80
N VAL A 193 -13.72 -17.22 -14.03
CA VAL A 193 -13.12 -18.24 -14.92
C VAL A 193 -11.62 -17.97 -15.16
N LEU A 194 -11.26 -16.73 -15.49
CA LEU A 194 -9.86 -16.37 -15.74
C LEU A 194 -8.97 -16.60 -14.50
N GLY A 195 -9.49 -16.30 -13.30
CA GLY A 195 -8.83 -16.63 -12.04
C GLY A 195 -8.62 -18.14 -11.86
N GLN A 196 -9.57 -18.98 -12.28
CA GLN A 196 -9.42 -20.43 -12.21
C GLN A 196 -8.42 -20.97 -13.23
N LEU A 197 -8.36 -20.41 -14.44
CA LEU A 197 -7.34 -20.76 -15.42
C LEU A 197 -5.91 -20.43 -14.93
N LEU A 198 -5.74 -19.33 -14.20
CA LEU A 198 -4.47 -19.02 -13.53
C LEU A 198 -4.10 -20.10 -12.52
N ARG A 199 -5.02 -20.47 -11.63
CA ARG A 199 -4.77 -21.53 -10.62
C ARG A 199 -4.50 -22.88 -11.26
N HIS A 200 -5.17 -23.19 -12.36
CA HIS A 200 -4.89 -24.40 -13.13
C HIS A 200 -3.47 -24.38 -13.71
N SER A 201 -2.99 -23.22 -14.16
CA SER A 201 -1.65 -23.08 -14.72
C SER A 201 -0.51 -23.04 -13.69
N GLU A 202 -0.78 -22.58 -12.49
CA GLU A 202 0.22 -22.40 -11.42
C GLU A 202 -0.33 -22.90 -10.07
N PRO A 203 -0.59 -24.22 -9.90
CA PRO A 203 -1.34 -24.74 -8.74
C PRO A 203 -0.65 -24.53 -7.39
N ASN A 204 0.69 -24.39 -7.39
CA ASN A 204 1.50 -24.20 -6.18
C ASN A 204 1.97 -22.75 -5.98
N SER A 205 1.52 -21.80 -6.82
CA SER A 205 1.96 -20.41 -6.74
C SER A 205 1.24 -19.68 -5.61
N GLN A 206 2.02 -19.10 -4.69
CA GLN A 206 1.52 -18.25 -3.61
C GLN A 206 1.75 -16.75 -3.88
N GLU A 207 2.25 -16.41 -5.07
CA GLU A 207 2.52 -15.02 -5.40
C GLU A 207 1.23 -14.23 -5.67
N PRO A 208 1.06 -13.05 -5.04
CA PRO A 208 -0.10 -12.21 -5.31
C PRO A 208 -0.06 -11.71 -6.77
N ARG A 209 -1.09 -12.03 -7.54
CA ARG A 209 -1.30 -11.53 -8.91
C ARG A 209 -2.33 -10.39 -8.91
N ALA A 210 -2.20 -9.49 -9.87
CA ALA A 210 -3.16 -8.40 -10.06
C ALA A 210 -4.57 -8.95 -10.36
N THR A 211 -5.61 -8.32 -9.82
CA THR A 211 -7.00 -8.68 -10.11
C THR A 211 -7.33 -8.37 -11.57
N PRO A 212 -7.89 -9.31 -12.36
CA PRO A 212 -8.25 -9.05 -13.74
C PRO A 212 -9.29 -7.93 -13.83
N THR A 213 -9.05 -6.91 -14.64
CA THR A 213 -9.99 -5.83 -14.95
C THR A 213 -10.83 -6.16 -16.19
N ASN A 214 -11.93 -5.45 -16.42
CA ASN A 214 -12.71 -5.62 -17.64
C ASN A 214 -11.85 -5.39 -18.90
N ALA A 215 -12.04 -6.22 -19.93
CA ALA A 215 -11.26 -6.21 -21.18
C ALA A 215 -9.73 -6.37 -21.04
N CYS A 216 -9.25 -6.90 -19.90
CA CYS A 216 -7.85 -7.29 -19.77
C CYS A 216 -7.53 -8.53 -20.63
N ILE A 217 -6.25 -8.64 -21.03
CA ILE A 217 -5.74 -9.75 -21.85
C ILE A 217 -4.75 -10.57 -21.01
N SER A 218 -4.92 -11.89 -21.01
CA SER A 218 -3.97 -12.84 -20.43
C SER A 218 -3.51 -13.84 -21.48
N ARG A 219 -2.25 -14.25 -21.41
CA ARG A 219 -1.64 -15.17 -22.38
C ARG A 219 -1.07 -16.38 -21.66
N PHE A 220 -1.36 -17.55 -22.19
CA PHE A 220 -0.90 -18.83 -21.70
C PHE A 220 -0.22 -19.61 -22.82
N ARG A 221 0.66 -20.51 -22.42
CA ARG A 221 1.19 -21.58 -23.25
C ARG A 221 0.64 -22.89 -22.73
N VAL A 222 0.03 -23.69 -23.61
CA VAL A 222 -0.58 -24.98 -23.27
C VAL A 222 0.11 -26.08 -24.07
N GLN A 223 0.65 -27.08 -23.38
CA GLN A 223 1.27 -28.26 -24.00
C GLN A 223 0.23 -29.35 -24.29
N PRO A 224 0.45 -30.17 -25.32
CA PRO A 224 -0.34 -31.38 -25.53
C PRO A 224 -0.26 -32.29 -24.28
N GLY A 225 -1.41 -32.56 -23.65
CA GLY A 225 -1.48 -33.41 -22.44
C GLY A 225 -1.53 -32.68 -21.10
N GLY A 226 -1.74 -31.36 -21.07
CA GLY A 226 -2.16 -30.65 -19.82
C GLY A 226 -1.09 -29.80 -19.12
N GLY A 227 -0.05 -29.36 -19.83
CA GLY A 227 1.01 -28.49 -19.26
C GLY A 227 0.77 -27.01 -19.56
N TRP A 228 0.32 -26.23 -18.58
CA TRP A 228 0.04 -24.80 -18.75
C TRP A 228 1.17 -23.92 -18.19
N LYS A 229 1.42 -22.78 -18.82
CA LYS A 229 2.34 -21.74 -18.33
C LYS A 229 1.82 -20.35 -18.65
N VAL A 230 1.81 -19.45 -17.67
CA VAL A 230 1.48 -18.04 -17.88
C VAL A 230 2.61 -17.34 -18.64
N LEU A 231 2.25 -16.60 -19.69
CA LEU A 231 3.17 -15.76 -20.48
C LEU A 231 3.00 -14.28 -20.12
N SER A 232 1.75 -13.82 -19.97
CA SER A 232 1.42 -12.49 -19.46
C SER A 232 0.07 -12.55 -18.76
N TRP A 233 -0.12 -11.72 -17.73
CA TRP A 233 -1.29 -11.76 -16.87
C TRP A 233 -2.01 -10.41 -16.83
N ALA A 234 -3.32 -10.42 -17.07
CA ALA A 234 -4.24 -9.31 -16.89
C ALA A 234 -3.76 -7.94 -17.44
N THR A 235 -3.09 -7.94 -18.60
CA THR A 235 -2.55 -6.70 -19.19
C THR A 235 -3.69 -5.81 -19.69
N SER A 236 -3.61 -4.52 -19.39
CA SER A 236 -4.66 -3.53 -19.67
C SER A 236 -4.13 -2.24 -20.28
N ASP A 237 -2.87 -2.22 -20.72
CA ASP A 237 -2.19 -1.03 -21.24
C ASP A 237 -2.85 -0.47 -22.50
N HIS A 238 -3.63 -1.30 -23.20
CA HIS A 238 -4.43 -0.91 -24.36
C HIS A 238 -5.70 -0.13 -24.02
N LEU A 239 -6.05 -0.01 -22.74
CA LEU A 239 -7.27 0.66 -22.28
C LEU A 239 -6.95 2.09 -21.79
N THR A 240 -7.30 3.08 -22.60
CA THR A 240 -7.00 4.51 -22.35
C THR A 240 -8.27 5.37 -22.43
N GLY A 241 -8.21 6.56 -21.84
CA GLY A 241 -9.33 7.52 -21.85
C GLY A 241 -10.59 6.95 -21.20
N ASP A 242 -11.74 7.09 -21.87
CA ASP A 242 -13.04 6.64 -21.36
C ASP A 242 -13.12 5.12 -21.17
N ALA A 243 -12.22 4.35 -21.81
CA ALA A 243 -12.16 2.90 -21.69
C ALA A 243 -11.20 2.42 -20.59
N SER A 244 -10.50 3.31 -19.89
CA SER A 244 -9.49 2.95 -18.88
C SER A 244 -10.05 1.94 -17.85
N PRO A 245 -9.20 1.11 -17.23
CA PRO A 245 -9.69 0.13 -16.28
C PRO A 245 -10.28 0.84 -15.05
N ALA A 246 -11.57 0.60 -14.76
CA ALA A 246 -12.06 0.83 -13.40
C ALA A 246 -11.58 -0.35 -12.56
N ALA A 247 -10.93 -0.10 -11.42
CA ALA A 247 -10.63 -1.18 -10.49
C ALA A 247 -11.97 -1.78 -10.03
N ALA A 248 -12.31 -2.97 -10.53
CA ALA A 248 -13.39 -3.78 -10.00
C ALA A 248 -12.90 -4.41 -8.69
N ASP A 249 -12.67 -3.56 -7.69
CA ASP A 249 -12.42 -4.02 -6.33
C ASP A 249 -13.78 -4.32 -5.69
N TYR A 250 -14.17 -5.60 -5.65
CA TYR A 250 -15.28 -6.09 -4.81
C TYR A 250 -15.04 -5.79 -3.30
N GLY A 251 -13.90 -5.20 -2.94
CA GLY A 251 -13.52 -4.68 -1.63
C GLY A 251 -13.63 -3.16 -1.43
N ALA A 252 -14.11 -2.39 -2.41
CA ALA A 252 -14.28 -0.94 -2.29
C ALA A 252 -15.71 -0.49 -2.60
N SER A 253 -16.47 -0.14 -1.56
CA SER A 253 -17.80 0.45 -1.67
C SER A 253 -17.73 1.80 -2.37
N LYS A 254 -18.34 1.90 -3.54
CA LYS A 254 -18.87 3.17 -4.07
C LYS A 254 -20.32 3.26 -3.67
N TYR A 255 -20.68 4.22 -2.82
CA TYR A 255 -21.89 5.06 -2.83
C TYR A 255 -21.91 5.88 -1.54
N CYS A 256 -21.93 7.20 -1.66
CA CYS A 256 -22.62 8.14 -0.77
C CYS A 256 -22.70 9.47 -1.53
N ASP A 257 -23.89 9.84 -1.98
CA ASP A 257 -24.21 11.21 -2.39
C ASP A 257 -24.17 12.10 -1.13
N LEU A 258 -23.26 13.09 -1.03
CA LEU A 258 -23.14 13.94 0.16
C LEU A 258 -22.72 15.41 -0.12
N VAL A 259 -23.08 16.26 0.85
CA VAL A 259 -23.21 17.73 0.84
C VAL A 259 -21.89 18.46 1.21
N ARG A 260 -21.79 19.75 0.83
CA ARG A 260 -20.61 20.67 0.96
C ARG A 260 -20.27 21.13 2.40
N ILE A 261 -18.98 21.11 2.78
CA ILE A 261 -18.40 21.89 3.92
C ILE A 261 -18.00 23.30 3.41
N LYS A 262 -18.07 24.39 4.19
CA LYS A 262 -17.81 25.76 3.67
C LYS A 262 -16.45 26.40 3.98
N GLU A 263 -15.67 25.96 4.97
CA GLU A 263 -14.47 26.74 5.38
C GLU A 263 -13.21 25.88 5.62
N PRO A 264 -12.01 26.35 5.22
CA PRO A 264 -10.74 25.69 5.57
C PRO A 264 -10.45 25.82 7.07
N PRO A 265 -9.76 24.85 7.71
CA PRO A 265 -9.36 25.00 9.11
C PRO A 265 -8.47 26.25 9.28
N PRO A 266 -8.59 26.98 10.41
CA PRO A 266 -7.80 28.18 10.64
C PRO A 266 -6.31 27.85 10.66
N LYS A 267 -5.50 28.76 10.08
CA LYS A 267 -4.05 28.68 10.11
C LYS A 267 -3.56 28.65 11.57
N LEU A 268 -2.99 27.53 12.01
CA LEU A 268 -2.21 27.49 13.24
C LEU A 268 -0.90 28.24 12.98
N GLY A 269 -0.89 29.51 13.40
CA GLY A 269 0.35 30.28 13.51
C GLY A 269 1.38 29.56 14.39
N LEU A 270 2.58 30.14 14.47
CA LEU A 270 3.72 29.72 15.31
C LEU A 270 3.35 29.64 16.80
N THR A 271 2.54 28.67 17.17
CA THR A 271 1.84 28.60 18.44
C THR A 271 2.53 27.52 19.26
N PHE A 272 3.78 27.80 19.62
CA PHE A 272 4.67 26.85 20.28
C PHE A 272 4.13 26.31 21.62
N ILE A 273 3.16 26.96 22.25
CA ILE A 273 2.80 26.71 23.66
C ILE A 273 1.32 27.04 23.95
N PHE A 274 0.39 26.95 23.01
CA PHE A 274 -1.05 27.08 23.37
C PHE A 274 -1.72 25.72 23.30
N GLY A 275 -2.42 25.42 24.39
CA GLY A 275 -3.03 24.13 24.63
C GLY A 275 -4.06 23.80 23.57
N VAL A 276 -4.44 22.55 23.59
CA VAL A 276 -5.60 22.05 22.86
C VAL A 276 -6.83 22.88 23.19
N GLU A 277 -7.73 23.00 22.20
CA GLU A 277 -9.00 23.71 22.32
C GLU A 277 -9.67 23.50 23.67
N LYS A 278 -10.38 24.49 24.21
CA LYS A 278 -11.00 24.39 25.53
C LYS A 278 -11.88 23.13 25.68
N SER A 279 -12.62 22.78 24.62
CA SER A 279 -13.42 21.54 24.52
C SER A 279 -12.56 20.27 24.58
N PHE A 280 -11.41 20.27 23.91
CA PHE A 280 -10.51 19.13 23.92
C PHE A 280 -9.68 19.03 25.21
N HIS A 281 -9.35 20.17 25.83
CA HIS A 281 -8.76 20.23 27.17
C HIS A 281 -9.69 19.57 28.20
N GLU A 282 -10.98 19.89 28.16
CA GLU A 282 -11.97 19.26 29.03
C GLU A 282 -12.03 17.75 28.82
N TYR A 283 -12.12 17.29 27.57
CA TYR A 283 -12.08 15.85 27.27
C TYR A 283 -10.81 15.19 27.82
N LEU A 284 -9.62 15.77 27.58
CA LEU A 284 -8.35 15.17 27.98
C LEU A 284 -8.13 15.11 29.50
N THR A 285 -8.73 16.04 30.23
CA THR A 285 -8.59 16.13 31.69
C THR A 285 -9.67 15.37 32.44
N THR A 286 -10.85 15.16 31.83
CA THR A 286 -12.01 14.60 32.55
C THR A 286 -12.51 13.26 32.00
N ARG A 287 -12.33 12.95 30.71
CA ARG A 287 -12.92 11.78 30.04
C ARG A 287 -11.93 10.89 29.29
N TYR A 288 -10.66 11.22 29.33
CA TYR A 288 -9.64 10.48 28.60
C TYR A 288 -9.47 9.05 29.13
N GLN A 289 -9.45 8.07 28.22
CA GLN A 289 -9.40 6.63 28.55
C GLN A 289 -8.23 5.88 27.85
N GLY A 290 -7.27 6.59 27.26
CA GLY A 290 -6.11 5.94 26.64
C GLY A 290 -5.07 5.51 27.67
N SER A 291 -4.05 4.75 27.24
CA SER A 291 -3.01 4.26 28.16
C SER A 291 -1.96 5.32 28.52
N SER A 292 -1.93 6.48 27.85
CA SER A 292 -0.98 7.57 28.19
C SER A 292 -1.53 8.41 29.35
N THR A 293 -0.72 8.78 30.33
CA THR A 293 -1.08 9.82 31.30
C THR A 293 -1.01 11.20 30.63
N VAL A 294 -2.12 11.94 30.61
CA VAL A 294 -2.21 13.25 29.97
C VAL A 294 -2.10 14.36 31.02
N LEU A 295 -1.18 15.32 30.81
CA LEU A 295 -0.87 16.39 31.76
C LEU A 295 -0.99 17.79 31.15
N CYS A 296 -0.98 18.79 32.04
CA CYS A 296 -1.00 20.22 31.71
C CYS A 296 -2.10 20.57 30.71
N GLY A 297 -3.29 19.98 30.91
CA GLY A 297 -4.42 20.30 30.07
C GLY A 297 -4.34 19.72 28.66
N GLY A 298 -3.74 18.55 28.50
CA GLY A 298 -3.64 17.91 27.19
C GLY A 298 -2.38 18.16 26.40
N ARG A 299 -1.46 18.99 26.93
CA ARG A 299 -0.22 19.37 26.24
C ARG A 299 0.81 18.24 26.22
N PHE A 300 0.84 17.44 27.28
CA PHE A 300 1.76 16.33 27.41
C PHE A 300 1.02 15.01 27.52
N ALA A 301 1.55 13.96 26.90
CA ALA A 301 1.10 12.58 26.97
C ALA A 301 2.29 11.68 27.33
N LEU A 302 2.25 11.06 28.51
CA LEU A 302 3.34 10.30 29.13
C LEU A 302 2.95 8.83 29.34
N GLY A 303 3.92 7.96 29.63
CA GLY A 303 3.66 6.79 30.48
C GLY A 303 3.42 5.45 29.80
N GLN A 304 4.02 5.15 28.64
CA GLN A 304 3.73 3.87 27.98
C GLN A 304 4.80 2.81 27.93
N LEU A 305 6.08 3.12 28.08
CA LEU A 305 7.12 2.09 28.07
C LEU A 305 8.27 2.47 29.00
N TRP A 306 7.98 2.54 30.30
CA TRP A 306 9.01 2.34 31.33
C TRP A 306 9.30 0.83 31.34
N PRO A 307 10.44 0.34 30.81
CA PRO A 307 11.78 0.92 30.99
C PRO A 307 12.47 1.48 29.73
N ASN A 308 11.96 1.28 28.51
CA ASN A 308 12.69 1.59 27.27
C ASN A 308 13.07 3.07 27.13
N SER A 309 12.18 4.01 27.48
CA SER A 309 12.51 5.44 27.43
C SER A 309 13.58 5.82 28.45
N ALA A 310 13.55 5.21 29.63
CA ALA A 310 14.55 5.42 30.68
C ALA A 310 15.90 4.83 30.28
N SER A 311 15.90 3.63 29.69
CA SER A 311 17.09 2.99 29.14
C SER A 311 17.67 3.83 28.00
N THR A 312 16.84 4.36 27.09
CA THR A 312 17.29 5.24 26.02
C THR A 312 17.91 6.51 26.59
N PHE A 313 17.25 7.14 27.57
CA PHE A 313 17.80 8.31 28.26
C PHE A 313 19.16 8.01 28.89
N ALA A 314 19.27 6.91 29.65
CA ALA A 314 20.53 6.51 30.28
C ALA A 314 21.62 6.22 29.24
N LEU A 315 21.28 5.47 28.19
CA LEU A 315 22.21 5.13 27.11
C LEU A 315 22.67 6.39 26.37
N THR A 316 21.82 7.39 26.13
CA THR A 316 22.20 8.61 25.42
C THR A 316 22.98 9.59 26.31
N PHE A 317 22.47 9.89 27.51
CA PHE A 317 22.96 11.00 28.31
C PHE A 317 24.08 10.63 29.28
N LEU A 318 24.23 9.37 29.73
CA LEU A 318 25.35 9.00 30.60
C LEU A 318 26.70 9.02 29.86
N PRO A 319 26.85 8.41 28.67
CA PRO A 319 28.08 8.53 27.89
C PRO A 319 28.33 9.96 27.42
N GLY A 320 27.25 10.69 27.07
CA GLY A 320 27.33 12.11 26.72
C GLY A 320 27.84 12.98 27.87
N TYR A 321 27.37 12.74 29.10
CA TYR A 321 27.85 13.44 30.29
C TYR A 321 29.33 13.15 30.57
N TRP A 322 29.74 11.88 30.52
CA TRP A 322 31.15 11.50 30.63
C TRP A 322 31.99 12.19 29.56
N TYR A 323 31.53 12.19 28.31
CA TYR A 323 32.21 12.87 27.20
C TYR A 323 32.40 14.36 27.46
N MET A 324 31.33 15.07 27.84
CA MET A 324 31.38 16.51 28.11
C MET A 324 32.28 16.87 29.31
N ARG A 325 32.43 15.96 30.28
CA ARG A 325 33.20 16.19 31.50
C ARG A 325 34.67 15.81 31.35
N GLU A 326 34.95 14.68 30.72
CA GLU A 326 36.29 14.07 30.73
C GLU A 326 37.01 14.22 29.38
N GLN A 327 36.30 14.06 28.26
CA GLN A 327 36.92 14.00 26.94
C GLN A 327 37.00 15.35 26.24
N LEU A 328 35.90 16.10 26.23
CA LEU A 328 35.86 17.40 25.56
C LEU A 328 36.86 18.41 26.14
N PRO A 329 37.05 18.52 27.48
CA PRO A 329 38.04 19.42 28.04
C PRO A 329 39.49 19.12 27.63
N ALA A 330 39.80 17.91 27.18
CA ALA A 330 41.14 17.54 26.73
C ALA A 330 41.55 18.25 25.42
N VAL A 331 40.59 18.80 24.68
CA VAL A 331 40.83 19.48 23.38
C VAL A 331 40.39 20.94 23.36
N THR A 332 39.83 21.46 24.45
CA THR A 332 39.36 22.85 24.54
C THR A 332 40.32 23.72 25.35
N GLU A 333 40.49 24.99 24.95
CA GLU A 333 41.28 25.94 25.73
C GLU A 333 40.40 26.58 26.83
N GLY A 334 40.60 26.14 28.08
CA GLY A 334 39.84 26.65 29.22
C GLY A 334 38.45 26.02 29.38
N PRO A 335 37.49 26.71 30.01
CA PRO A 335 36.14 26.17 30.21
C PRO A 335 35.41 25.90 28.88
N VAL A 336 34.77 24.73 28.76
CA VAL A 336 34.04 24.27 27.56
C VAL A 336 33.07 25.32 26.98
N TYR A 337 32.43 26.13 27.82
CA TYR A 337 31.46 27.14 27.38
C TYR A 337 32.10 28.42 26.79
N LEU A 338 33.42 28.58 26.89
CA LEU A 338 34.18 29.69 26.28
C LEU A 338 34.91 29.27 24.99
N ASP A 339 35.17 27.97 24.83
CA ASP A 339 35.75 27.40 23.62
C ASP A 339 34.69 27.28 22.49
N PRO A 340 34.99 27.65 21.23
CA PRO A 340 34.02 27.58 20.14
C PRO A 340 33.47 26.17 19.86
N LEU A 341 34.33 25.14 19.86
CA LEU A 341 33.91 23.75 19.65
C LEU A 341 33.10 23.27 20.85
N GLY A 342 33.60 23.58 22.05
CA GLY A 342 32.92 23.27 23.31
C GLY A 342 31.52 23.86 23.41
N LEU A 343 31.36 25.14 23.02
CA LEU A 343 30.07 25.83 22.98
C LEU A 343 29.10 25.20 21.98
N VAL A 344 29.57 24.85 20.78
CA VAL A 344 28.73 24.18 19.76
C VAL A 344 28.22 22.85 20.29
N GLN A 345 29.08 22.03 20.89
CA GLN A 345 28.67 20.74 21.44
C GLN A 345 27.77 20.87 22.67
N LEU A 346 27.98 21.88 23.51
CA LEU A 346 27.09 22.19 24.62
C LEU A 346 25.68 22.56 24.13
N VAL A 347 25.59 23.44 23.12
CA VAL A 347 24.32 23.84 22.51
C VAL A 347 23.62 22.64 21.85
N LEU A 348 24.36 21.79 21.14
CA LEU A 348 23.82 20.56 20.55
C LEU A 348 23.33 19.60 21.64
N GLY A 349 24.09 19.39 22.72
CA GLY A 349 23.69 18.54 23.84
C GLY A 349 22.41 19.02 24.53
N ILE A 350 22.29 20.32 24.77
CA ILE A 350 21.05 20.94 25.29
C ILE A 350 19.91 20.75 24.29
N THR A 351 20.15 20.95 22.99
CA THR A 351 19.14 20.77 21.95
C THR A 351 18.64 19.34 21.89
N ILE A 352 19.54 18.35 21.98
CA ILE A 352 19.21 16.92 22.04
C ILE A 352 18.37 16.62 23.27
N LEU A 353 18.74 17.13 24.45
CA LEU A 353 17.97 16.94 25.68
C LEU A 353 16.55 17.51 25.55
N VAL A 354 16.44 18.76 25.11
CA VAL A 354 15.16 19.44 24.93
C VAL A 354 14.32 18.69 23.91
N CYS A 355 14.86 18.36 22.74
CA CYS A 355 14.11 17.67 21.68
C CYS A 355 13.74 16.23 22.07
N PHE A 356 14.56 15.53 22.84
CA PHE A 356 14.21 14.22 23.41
C PHE A 356 13.00 14.33 24.32
N VAL A 357 13.04 15.27 25.29
CA VAL A 357 11.93 15.50 26.22
C VAL A 357 10.68 15.91 25.45
N LEU A 358 10.76 16.87 24.53
CA LEU A 358 9.61 17.32 23.76
C LEU A 358 9.02 16.19 22.88
N SER A 359 9.87 15.42 22.20
CA SER A 359 9.40 14.29 21.38
C SER A 359 8.75 13.19 22.22
N ALA A 360 9.33 12.88 23.38
CA ALA A 360 8.84 11.85 24.28
C ALA A 360 7.57 12.26 25.04
N THR A 361 7.35 13.55 25.28
CA THR A 361 6.29 14.00 26.20
C THR A 361 5.18 14.82 25.57
N ILE A 362 5.39 15.51 24.45
CA ILE A 362 4.33 16.28 23.79
C ILE A 362 3.21 15.34 23.36
N ASN A 363 1.96 15.80 23.51
CA ASN A 363 0.81 15.13 22.93
C ASN A 363 1.01 15.04 21.40
N PRO A 364 1.14 13.82 20.85
CA PRO A 364 1.49 13.65 19.44
C PRO A 364 0.39 14.08 18.46
N GLY A 365 -0.81 14.36 18.97
CA GLY A 365 -2.01 14.63 18.19
C GLY A 365 -3.10 13.58 18.45
N ILE A 366 -3.29 13.23 19.73
CA ILE A 366 -4.36 12.32 20.17
C ILE A 366 -5.71 12.84 19.67
N ILE A 367 -6.55 11.93 19.19
CA ILE A 367 -7.91 12.22 18.73
C ILE A 367 -8.88 11.77 19.83
N PRO A 368 -9.85 12.61 20.25
CA PRO A 368 -10.87 12.19 21.20
C PRO A 368 -11.60 10.93 20.74
N ARG A 369 -11.89 10.04 21.70
CA ARG A 369 -12.74 8.86 21.46
C ARG A 369 -14.19 9.19 21.75
N ASN A 370 -15.10 8.56 21.03
CA ASN A 370 -16.51 8.61 21.38
C ASN A 370 -16.81 7.56 22.47
N GLU A 371 -17.67 7.91 23.42
CA GLU A 371 -18.09 7.00 24.50
C GLU A 371 -18.76 5.74 23.94
N LYS A 372 -19.52 5.91 22.86
CA LYS A 372 -20.17 4.83 22.11
C LYS A 372 -20.06 5.11 20.63
N MET A 373 -20.25 4.07 19.84
CA MET A 373 -20.47 4.21 18.40
C MET A 373 -21.70 5.10 18.15
N PRO A 374 -21.61 6.10 17.26
CA PRO A 374 -22.78 6.88 16.85
C PRO A 374 -23.90 5.98 16.31
N GLN A 375 -25.14 6.22 16.74
CA GLN A 375 -26.30 5.37 16.40
C GLN A 375 -26.55 5.25 14.89
N GLU A 376 -26.25 6.31 14.13
CA GLU A 376 -26.34 6.31 12.66
C GLU A 376 -25.44 5.24 12.00
N LEU A 377 -24.36 4.84 12.69
CA LEU A 377 -23.44 3.81 12.22
C LEU A 377 -23.88 2.40 12.62
N GLU A 378 -24.76 2.24 13.61
CA GLU A 378 -25.33 0.93 14.01
C GLU A 378 -26.12 0.30 12.86
N GLN A 379 -26.64 1.12 11.96
CA GLN A 379 -27.36 0.69 10.76
C GLN A 379 -26.42 0.29 9.60
N HIS A 380 -25.12 0.57 9.72
CA HIS A 380 -24.12 0.44 8.65
C HIS A 380 -22.88 -0.35 9.12
N LEU A 381 -23.11 -1.48 9.80
CA LEU A 381 -22.06 -2.35 10.34
C LEU A 381 -21.64 -3.44 9.35
N ASP A 382 -20.36 -3.76 9.37
CA ASP A 382 -19.81 -4.95 8.72
C ASP A 382 -20.10 -6.22 9.56
N LEU A 383 -19.78 -7.39 9.01
CA LEU A 383 -20.01 -8.70 9.65
C LEU A 383 -19.30 -8.88 11.00
N ARG A 384 -18.37 -7.99 11.38
CA ARG A 384 -17.66 -8.01 12.66
C ARG A 384 -18.30 -7.06 13.68
N GLY A 385 -19.45 -6.46 13.36
CA GLY A 385 -20.12 -5.46 14.19
C GLY A 385 -19.39 -4.11 14.21
N VAL A 386 -18.57 -3.82 13.19
CA VAL A 386 -17.80 -2.57 13.09
C VAL A 386 -18.30 -1.77 11.89
N PRO A 387 -18.47 -0.44 11.99
CA PRO A 387 -18.89 0.40 10.87
C PRO A 387 -18.07 0.16 9.59
N CYS A 388 -18.79 0.00 8.48
CA CYS A 388 -18.19 -0.19 7.17
C CYS A 388 -17.20 0.94 6.86
N HIS A 389 -16.08 0.60 6.21
CA HIS A 389 -15.10 1.60 5.80
C HIS A 389 -15.72 2.62 4.85
N ARG A 390 -15.42 3.90 5.06
CA ARG A 390 -15.81 4.99 4.17
C ARG A 390 -14.69 5.26 3.17
N PHE A 391 -15.01 5.89 2.05
CA PHE A 391 -14.01 6.32 1.07
C PHE A 391 -14.12 7.84 0.92
N LEU A 392 -12.99 8.52 1.05
CA LEU A 392 -12.87 9.97 0.94
C LEU A 392 -12.18 10.29 -0.38
N LYS A 393 -12.76 11.17 -1.19
CA LYS A 393 -12.09 11.67 -2.39
C LYS A 393 -11.33 12.95 -2.04
N ILE A 394 -10.01 12.96 -2.25
CA ILE A 394 -9.14 14.12 -2.01
C ILE A 394 -8.28 14.32 -3.27
N CYS A 395 -8.39 15.47 -3.94
CA CYS A 395 -7.64 15.78 -5.17
C CYS A 395 -7.70 14.66 -6.22
N ASN A 396 -8.90 14.18 -6.54
CA ASN A 396 -9.14 13.07 -7.45
C ASN A 396 -8.56 11.70 -7.04
N ILE A 397 -8.12 11.55 -5.78
CA ILE A 397 -7.64 10.29 -5.21
C ILE A 397 -8.64 9.80 -4.17
N THR A 398 -9.10 8.57 -4.32
CA THR A 398 -10.01 7.92 -3.37
C THR A 398 -9.23 7.24 -2.25
N LEU A 399 -9.26 7.80 -1.04
CA LEU A 399 -8.63 7.27 0.16
C LEU A 399 -9.62 6.47 1.00
N LYS A 400 -9.20 5.28 1.44
CA LYS A 400 -10.00 4.43 2.33
C LYS A 400 -9.92 4.91 3.78
N GLN A 401 -11.02 5.42 4.31
CA GLN A 401 -11.18 5.81 5.71
C GLN A 401 -11.65 4.62 6.56
N LYS A 402 -10.81 4.22 7.52
CA LYS A 402 -11.10 3.08 8.39
C LYS A 402 -11.77 3.53 9.69
N TYR A 403 -12.75 2.76 10.15
CA TYR A 403 -13.31 2.94 11.49
C TYR A 403 -12.37 2.36 12.56
N CYS A 404 -12.32 3.00 13.72
CA CYS A 404 -11.65 2.50 14.90
C CYS A 404 -12.66 2.05 15.94
N SER A 405 -12.84 0.74 16.12
CA SER A 405 -13.72 0.18 17.15
C SER A 405 -13.30 0.56 18.56
N THR A 406 -11.99 0.69 18.83
CA THR A 406 -11.50 1.08 20.17
C THR A 406 -11.83 2.52 20.54
N CYS A 407 -11.73 3.43 19.58
CA CYS A 407 -11.95 4.86 19.82
C CYS A 407 -13.36 5.32 19.38
N ASN A 408 -14.17 4.43 18.82
CA ASN A 408 -15.49 4.71 18.27
C ASN A 408 -15.54 5.89 17.28
N ILE A 409 -14.51 6.02 16.43
CA ILE A 409 -14.41 7.10 15.43
C ILE A 409 -14.02 6.56 14.05
N PHE A 410 -14.47 7.23 13.00
CA PHE A 410 -13.80 7.14 11.71
C PHE A 410 -12.47 7.88 11.79
N ARG A 411 -11.38 7.17 11.49
CA ARG A 411 -10.03 7.71 11.55
C ARG A 411 -9.89 8.82 10.50
N PRO A 412 -9.55 10.07 10.85
CA PRO A 412 -9.24 11.10 9.87
C PRO A 412 -8.14 10.66 8.89
N PRO A 413 -8.05 11.26 7.70
CA PRO A 413 -6.95 11.00 6.76
C PRO A 413 -5.59 11.05 7.46
N ARG A 414 -4.68 10.14 7.07
CA ARG A 414 -3.33 10.01 7.62
C ARG A 414 -3.26 9.71 9.13
N SER A 415 -4.38 9.43 9.80
CA SER A 415 -4.40 9.02 11.21
C SER A 415 -4.36 7.51 11.39
N LYS A 416 -3.89 7.05 12.55
CA LYS A 416 -3.86 5.62 12.90
C LYS A 416 -4.11 5.42 14.38
N HIS A 417 -4.79 4.33 14.72
CA HIS A 417 -4.82 3.85 16.09
C HIS A 417 -3.50 3.17 16.43
N CYS A 418 -2.81 3.67 17.45
CA CYS A 418 -1.65 3.02 18.03
C CYS A 418 -2.12 2.12 19.17
N SER A 419 -1.89 0.82 19.06
CA SER A 419 -2.26 -0.15 20.10
C SER A 419 -1.42 0.00 21.37
N PHE A 420 -0.15 0.40 21.24
CA PHE A 420 0.67 0.76 22.40
C PHE A 420 0.07 1.98 23.11
N CYS A 421 -0.34 2.98 22.31
CA CYS A 421 -0.91 4.20 22.86
C CYS A 421 -2.35 4.15 23.30
N ASP A 422 -3.06 3.09 22.91
CA ASP A 422 -4.51 3.00 22.97
C ASP A 422 -5.19 4.30 22.51
N ASN A 423 -4.69 4.92 21.45
CA ASN A 423 -5.23 6.19 20.96
C ASN A 423 -5.11 6.28 19.45
N CYS A 424 -6.13 6.86 18.82
CA CYS A 424 -5.99 7.37 17.46
C CYS A 424 -5.15 8.65 17.48
N VAL A 425 -4.18 8.76 16.56
CA VAL A 425 -3.24 9.89 16.49
C VAL A 425 -3.23 10.47 15.08
N LEU A 426 -3.32 11.80 14.97
CA LEU A 426 -3.29 12.56 13.72
C LEU A 426 -1.92 12.49 13.03
N ARG A 427 -1.92 12.38 11.70
CA ARG A 427 -0.71 12.28 10.87
C ARG A 427 0.32 11.32 11.49
N PHE A 428 -0.12 10.10 11.74
CA PHE A 428 0.67 9.09 12.43
C PHE A 428 1.90 8.72 11.59
N ASP A 429 3.10 8.87 12.17
CA ASP A 429 4.34 8.41 11.57
C ASP A 429 4.69 7.00 12.04
N HIS A 430 4.97 6.85 13.33
CA HIS A 430 5.20 5.55 13.96
C HIS A 430 5.03 5.65 15.48
N HIS A 431 5.01 4.49 16.14
CA HIS A 431 5.22 4.43 17.58
C HIS A 431 6.70 4.19 17.84
N CYS A 432 7.37 5.12 18.51
CA CYS A 432 8.79 5.02 18.77
C CYS A 432 9.02 4.34 20.12
N THR A 433 9.52 3.12 20.09
CA THR A 433 9.83 2.35 21.31
C THR A 433 10.94 2.99 22.15
N TRP A 434 11.82 3.77 21.54
CA TRP A 434 12.91 4.49 22.19
C TRP A 434 12.45 5.73 22.95
N LEU A 435 11.48 6.47 22.39
CA LEU A 435 10.86 7.61 23.06
C LEU A 435 9.75 7.17 24.03
N GLY A 436 9.12 6.02 23.77
CA GLY A 436 7.95 5.55 24.51
C GLY A 436 6.68 6.36 24.22
N ASN A 437 6.63 7.00 23.04
CA ASN A 437 5.51 7.82 22.58
C ASN A 437 5.36 7.68 21.05
N CYS A 438 4.18 8.01 20.53
CA CYS A 438 3.98 8.16 19.09
C CYS A 438 4.76 9.37 18.57
N VAL A 439 5.37 9.22 17.40
CA VAL A 439 5.86 10.34 16.59
C VAL A 439 4.79 10.64 15.55
N ALA A 440 4.26 11.85 15.56
CA ALA A 440 3.14 12.26 14.73
C ALA A 440 3.04 13.79 14.59
N LEU A 441 1.88 14.34 14.21
CA LEU A 441 1.75 15.74 13.76
C LEU A 441 2.47 16.78 14.63
N TYR A 442 2.23 16.79 15.95
CA TYR A 442 2.69 17.88 16.80
C TYR A 442 4.14 17.73 17.30
N ASN A 443 4.66 16.50 17.37
CA ASN A 443 6.00 16.24 17.90
C ASN A 443 7.03 15.78 16.85
N TYR A 444 6.61 15.49 15.61
CA TYR A 444 7.51 15.04 14.53
C TYR A 444 8.69 15.99 14.29
N ARG A 445 8.47 17.31 14.35
CA ARG A 445 9.56 18.28 14.15
C ARG A 445 10.68 18.14 15.18
N TYR A 446 10.34 17.87 16.45
CA TYR A 446 11.32 17.71 17.52
C TYR A 446 12.06 16.39 17.36
N PHE A 447 11.37 15.35 16.91
CA PHE A 447 12.01 14.08 16.59
C PHE A 447 13.03 14.24 15.45
N VAL A 448 12.70 15.01 14.42
CA VAL A 448 13.62 15.26 13.31
C VAL A 448 14.82 16.12 13.74
N VAL A 449 14.59 17.19 14.52
CA VAL A 449 15.70 17.99 15.08
C VAL A 449 16.58 17.13 16.00
N LEU A 450 15.97 16.25 16.81
CA LEU A 450 16.69 15.32 17.69
C LEU A 450 17.65 14.43 16.89
N ILE A 451 17.19 13.78 15.81
CA ILE A 451 18.05 12.87 15.03
C ILE A 451 19.15 13.64 14.27
N TYR A 452 18.87 14.83 13.73
CA TYR A 452 19.90 15.64 13.07
C TYR A 452 20.94 16.17 14.06
N SER A 453 20.51 16.76 15.18
CA SER A 453 21.42 17.25 16.22
C SER A 453 22.24 16.11 16.82
N ALA A 454 21.64 14.93 17.06
CA ALA A 454 22.37 13.75 17.50
C ALA A 454 23.39 13.26 16.47
N THR A 455 23.05 13.27 15.18
CA THR A 455 23.99 12.91 14.11
C THR A 455 25.21 13.83 14.11
N ILE A 456 24.99 15.15 14.16
CA ILE A 456 26.08 16.14 14.20
C ILE A 456 26.90 16.00 15.48
N PHE A 457 26.26 15.86 16.63
CA PHE A 457 26.94 15.70 17.91
C PHE A 457 27.84 14.46 17.93
N LEU A 458 27.34 13.31 17.45
CA LEU A 458 28.12 12.07 17.38
C LEU A 458 29.29 12.17 16.39
N MET A 459 29.12 12.84 15.25
CA MET A 459 30.24 13.13 14.34
C MET A 459 31.32 13.97 15.03
N LEU A 460 30.93 14.97 15.82
CA LEU A 460 31.87 15.79 16.60
C LEU A 460 32.53 14.98 17.74
N CYS A 461 31.80 14.07 18.40
CA CYS A 461 32.39 13.16 19.38
C CYS A 461 33.48 12.27 18.75
N ILE A 462 33.23 11.72 17.56
CA ILE A 462 34.21 10.92 16.80
C ILE A 462 35.43 11.77 16.43
N TYR A 463 35.21 13.01 15.97
CA TYR A 463 36.28 13.94 15.65
C TYR A 463 37.15 14.24 16.89
N VAL A 464 36.54 14.66 18.00
CA VAL A 464 37.26 14.95 19.25
C VAL A 464 38.02 13.73 19.75
N ASN A 465 37.40 12.56 19.73
CA ASN A 465 38.04 11.31 20.13
C ASN A 465 39.27 10.99 19.25
N THR A 466 39.18 11.24 17.94
CA THR A 466 40.32 11.10 17.01
C THR A 466 41.45 12.10 17.31
N VAL A 467 41.11 13.34 17.68
CA VAL A 467 42.10 14.36 18.10
C VAL A 467 42.78 13.95 19.41
N VAL A 468 42.03 13.45 20.40
CA VAL A 468 42.57 12.94 21.67
C VAL A 468 43.58 11.81 21.42
N TYR A 469 43.26 10.87 20.52
CA TYR A 469 44.22 9.83 20.13
C TYR A 469 45.50 10.39 19.51
N GLY A 470 45.39 11.39 18.63
CA GLY A 470 46.54 12.08 18.06
C GLY A 470 47.40 12.79 19.13
N LEU A 471 46.76 13.41 20.13
CA LEU A 471 47.46 14.05 21.25
C LEU A 471 48.19 13.03 22.13
N GLN A 472 47.54 11.90 22.44
CA GLN A 472 48.17 10.80 23.20
C GLN A 472 49.35 10.18 22.44
N ALA A 473 49.19 9.93 21.12
CA ALA A 473 50.27 9.43 20.27
C ALA A 473 51.45 10.41 20.21
N HIS A 474 51.17 11.72 20.07
CA HIS A 474 52.20 12.76 20.12
C HIS A 474 52.94 12.77 21.46
N GLN A 475 52.23 12.57 22.57
CA GLN A 475 52.84 12.52 23.91
C GLN A 475 53.72 11.28 24.12
N GLN A 476 53.30 10.12 23.59
CA GLN A 476 53.98 8.84 23.81
C GLN A 476 55.14 8.60 22.83
N PHE A 477 54.98 9.00 21.57
CA PHE A 477 55.92 8.70 20.47
C PHE A 477 56.62 9.96 19.90
N GLY A 478 56.24 11.15 20.36
CA GLY A 478 56.82 12.42 19.91
C GLY A 478 56.11 13.02 18.67
N PRO A 479 56.63 14.13 18.13
CA PRO A 479 55.97 14.89 17.06
C PRO A 479 55.89 14.15 15.71
N ASP A 480 56.79 13.18 15.47
CA ASP A 480 56.87 12.42 14.23
C ASP A 480 56.07 11.10 14.28
N TYR A 481 55.05 11.01 15.14
CA TYR A 481 54.21 9.82 15.26
C TYR A 481 53.52 9.47 13.94
N GLY A 482 53.45 8.18 13.63
CA GLY A 482 52.80 7.64 12.44
C GLY A 482 51.41 7.06 12.70
N PHE A 483 50.75 6.62 11.63
CA PHE A 483 49.43 5.98 11.72
C PHE A 483 49.43 4.73 12.62
N LEU A 484 50.49 3.91 12.56
CA LEU A 484 50.58 2.70 13.39
C LEU A 484 50.70 3.03 14.88
N ASP A 485 51.30 4.17 15.23
CA ASP A 485 51.41 4.63 16.62
C ASP A 485 50.04 5.05 17.16
N VAL A 486 49.22 5.73 16.34
CA VAL A 486 47.82 6.03 16.68
C VAL A 486 47.00 4.76 16.87
N VAL A 487 47.19 3.75 16.00
CA VAL A 487 46.54 2.43 16.14
C VAL A 487 47.02 1.71 17.40
N TRP A 488 48.27 1.87 17.80
CA TRP A 488 48.79 1.32 19.05
C TRP A 488 48.09 1.95 20.27
N VAL A 489 48.03 3.29 20.34
CA VAL A 489 47.32 4.03 21.41
C VAL A 489 45.84 3.62 21.48
N LEU A 490 45.19 3.43 20.33
CA LEU A 490 43.83 2.91 20.22
C LEU A 490 43.64 1.57 20.95
N THR A 491 44.66 0.70 20.97
CA THR A 491 44.60 -0.59 21.66
C THR A 491 44.95 -0.54 23.14
N GLU A 492 45.67 0.48 23.59
CA GLU A 492 46.05 0.65 25.01
C GLU A 492 44.90 1.25 25.84
N ASP A 493 44.14 2.20 25.27
CA ASP A 493 42.98 2.79 25.95
C ASP A 493 41.66 2.11 25.53
N ALA A 494 41.36 1.00 26.20
CA ALA A 494 40.15 0.21 25.97
C ALA A 494 38.85 1.03 26.15
N TRP A 495 38.83 2.03 27.03
CA TRP A 495 37.65 2.85 27.27
C TRP A 495 37.41 3.83 26.13
N LEU A 496 38.46 4.51 25.68
CA LEU A 496 38.38 5.43 24.56
C LEU A 496 37.98 4.70 23.26
N LEU A 497 38.47 3.46 23.08
CA LEU A 497 38.13 2.62 21.92
C LEU A 497 36.66 2.19 21.98
N LEU A 498 36.18 1.75 23.15
CA LEU A 498 34.78 1.37 23.33
C LEU A 498 33.85 2.56 23.07
N PHE A 499 34.20 3.76 23.55
CA PHE A 499 33.42 4.96 23.30
C PHE A 499 33.43 5.37 21.82
N PHE A 500 34.57 5.26 21.14
CA PHE A 500 34.66 5.50 19.70
C PHE A 500 33.74 4.56 18.91
N LEU A 501 33.81 3.25 19.18
CA LEU A 501 32.98 2.24 18.52
C LEU A 501 31.49 2.47 18.83
N TYR A 502 31.16 2.82 20.07
CA TYR A 502 29.82 3.20 20.48
C TYR A 502 29.29 4.40 19.69
N CYS A 503 30.07 5.48 19.59
CA CYS A 503 29.71 6.66 18.82
C CYS A 503 29.56 6.34 17.33
N LEU A 504 30.47 5.53 16.76
CA LEU A 504 30.44 5.14 15.35
C LEU A 504 29.17 4.37 14.99
N VAL A 505 28.83 3.33 15.77
CA VAL A 505 27.64 2.51 15.52
C VAL A 505 26.37 3.36 15.63
N LEU A 506 26.26 4.19 16.67
CA LEU A 506 25.12 5.07 16.82
C LEU A 506 25.05 6.12 15.71
N MET A 507 26.18 6.73 15.35
CA MET A 507 26.26 7.74 14.30
C MET A 507 25.76 7.17 12.97
N LEU A 508 26.21 5.97 12.58
CA LEU A 508 25.74 5.32 11.36
C LEU A 508 24.23 5.05 11.39
N ALA A 509 23.70 4.58 12.52
CA ALA A 509 22.28 4.32 12.68
C ALA A 509 21.43 5.61 12.60
N VAL A 510 21.83 6.67 13.30
CA VAL A 510 21.09 7.94 13.29
C VAL A 510 21.29 8.74 12.01
N LEU A 511 22.43 8.57 11.32
CA LEU A 511 22.68 9.16 10.00
C LEU A 511 21.74 8.54 8.96
N LEU A 512 21.65 7.21 8.93
CA LEU A 512 20.72 6.51 8.04
C LEU A 512 19.27 6.96 8.30
N LEU A 513 18.88 7.08 9.56
CA LEU A 513 17.57 7.57 9.96
C LEU A 513 17.34 9.03 9.52
N SER A 514 18.33 9.90 9.70
CA SER A 514 18.29 11.30 9.25
C SER A 514 18.13 11.41 7.74
N VAL A 515 18.87 10.63 6.96
CA VAL A 515 18.75 10.58 5.50
C VAL A 515 17.37 10.07 5.10
N TYR A 516 16.89 9.00 5.73
CA TYR A 516 15.56 8.44 5.46
C TYR A 516 14.44 9.48 5.71
N HIS A 517 14.46 10.14 6.88
CA HIS A 517 13.48 11.18 7.21
C HIS A 517 13.59 12.42 6.32
N THR A 518 14.78 12.71 5.77
CA THR A 518 14.95 13.74 4.73
C THR A 518 14.14 13.40 3.49
N VAL A 519 14.29 12.17 2.97
CA VAL A 519 13.63 11.72 1.73
C VAL A 519 12.12 11.74 1.87
N ILE A 520 11.57 11.12 2.91
CA ILE A 520 10.10 11.06 3.08
C ILE A 520 9.50 12.44 3.37
N SER A 521 10.24 13.34 4.03
CA SER A 521 9.76 14.70 4.29
C SER A 521 9.70 15.54 3.01
N ILE A 522 10.67 15.38 2.11
CA ILE A 522 10.65 16.00 0.78
C ILE A 522 9.45 15.53 -0.04
N GLN A 523 9.01 14.29 0.14
CA GLN A 523 7.86 13.69 -0.55
C GLN A 523 6.52 13.83 0.22
N ASN A 524 6.51 14.54 1.36
CA ASN A 524 5.37 14.64 2.29
C ASN A 524 4.75 13.29 2.69
N LEU A 525 5.57 12.27 2.88
CA LEU A 525 5.18 10.95 3.37
C LEU A 525 5.48 10.83 4.85
N THR A 526 4.66 10.08 5.58
CA THR A 526 5.04 9.51 6.87
C THR A 526 5.72 8.15 6.68
N THR A 527 6.52 7.71 7.65
CA THR A 527 7.13 6.38 7.67
C THR A 527 6.07 5.29 7.50
N ASN A 528 4.93 5.41 8.20
CA ASN A 528 3.82 4.47 8.05
C ASN A 528 3.25 4.45 6.62
N GLU A 529 3.09 5.60 5.98
CA GLU A 529 2.59 5.70 4.60
C GLU A 529 3.58 5.10 3.60
N HIS A 530 4.88 5.38 3.76
CA HIS A 530 5.93 4.86 2.90
C HIS A 530 6.09 3.34 3.05
N VAL A 531 6.26 2.83 4.28
CA VAL A 531 6.46 1.40 4.57
C VAL A 531 5.24 0.57 4.15
N LYS A 532 4.03 1.10 4.30
CA LYS A 532 2.82 0.42 3.84
C LYS A 532 2.48 0.70 2.38
N ASN A 533 3.30 1.50 1.69
CA ASN A 533 3.17 1.85 0.28
C ASN A 533 1.75 2.32 -0.10
N TYR A 534 1.22 3.30 0.64
CA TYR A 534 -0.17 3.77 0.50
C TYR A 534 -0.50 4.37 -0.87
N TYR A 535 0.50 4.85 -1.60
CA TYR A 535 0.33 5.55 -2.88
C TYR A 535 0.96 4.77 -4.05
N ARG A 536 0.96 3.44 -4.01
CA ARG A 536 1.59 2.59 -5.04
C ARG A 536 1.09 2.86 -6.46
N ASP A 537 -0.21 3.12 -6.59
CA ASP A 537 -0.92 3.20 -7.88
C ASP A 537 -1.34 4.63 -8.25
N GLY A 538 -0.85 5.64 -7.51
CA GLY A 538 -1.25 7.05 -7.69
C GLY A 538 -0.24 8.04 -7.11
N GLN A 539 -0.46 9.33 -7.35
CA GLN A 539 0.41 10.37 -6.78
C GLN A 539 0.09 10.59 -5.31
N ASN A 540 1.06 11.01 -4.49
CA ASN A 540 0.76 11.43 -3.11
C ASN A 540 -0.05 12.74 -3.16
N PRO A 541 -1.34 12.77 -2.74
CA PRO A 541 -2.15 13.98 -2.82
C PRO A 541 -1.63 15.10 -1.91
N PHE A 542 -0.80 14.76 -0.92
CA PHE A 542 -0.20 15.72 0.01
C PHE A 542 1.17 16.22 -0.44
N ASP A 543 1.70 15.78 -1.58
CA ASP A 543 2.96 16.30 -2.11
C ASP A 543 2.73 17.64 -2.83
N PHE A 544 3.15 18.72 -2.19
CA PHE A 544 3.06 20.09 -2.72
C PHE A 544 4.40 20.60 -3.29
N GLY A 545 5.36 19.69 -3.48
CA GLY A 545 6.73 19.98 -3.86
C GLY A 545 7.69 20.15 -2.67
N PRO A 546 9.00 19.87 -2.85
CA PRO A 546 9.97 19.72 -1.77
C PRO A 546 9.97 20.86 -0.73
N THR A 547 9.98 22.11 -1.20
CA THR A 547 10.09 23.29 -0.33
C THR A 547 8.82 23.51 0.49
N LYS A 548 7.64 23.33 -0.12
CA LYS A 548 6.35 23.48 0.57
C LYS A 548 6.14 22.35 1.57
N ASN A 549 6.54 21.13 1.22
CA ASN A 549 6.47 19.97 2.09
C ASN A 549 7.33 20.15 3.35
N CYS A 550 8.60 20.51 3.17
CA CYS A 550 9.50 20.78 4.29
C CYS A 550 9.00 21.95 5.16
N ARG A 551 8.48 23.03 4.56
CA ARG A 551 7.91 24.15 5.31
C ARG A 551 6.68 23.73 6.14
N GLN A 552 5.80 22.90 5.57
CA GLN A 552 4.66 22.35 6.31
C GLN A 552 5.11 21.44 7.45
N ILE A 553 6.10 20.58 7.22
CA ILE A 553 6.53 19.61 8.24
C ILE A 553 7.26 20.29 9.40
N TYR A 554 8.18 21.20 9.10
CA TYR A 554 9.11 21.73 10.09
C TYR A 554 8.66 23.06 10.71
N CYS A 555 8.02 23.94 9.92
CA CYS A 555 7.69 25.29 10.38
C CYS A 555 6.23 25.38 10.87
N PHE A 556 5.29 24.83 10.10
CA PHE A 556 3.85 24.95 10.33
C PHE A 556 3.18 23.58 10.22
N PRO A 557 3.31 22.69 11.23
CA PRO A 557 2.67 21.38 11.20
C PRO A 557 1.17 21.52 11.38
N GLU A 558 0.53 21.92 10.30
CA GLU A 558 -0.90 21.92 10.10
C GLU A 558 -1.28 20.64 9.35
N LEU A 559 -2.47 20.15 9.65
CA LEU A 559 -3.13 19.19 8.80
C LEU A 559 -3.61 19.93 7.53
N VAL A 560 -2.70 20.16 6.60
CA VAL A 560 -3.04 20.77 5.30
C VAL A 560 -3.65 19.68 4.44
N LEU A 561 -4.95 19.79 4.22
CA LEU A 561 -5.63 19.08 3.15
C LEU A 561 -5.39 19.85 1.85
N PRO A 562 -5.19 19.16 0.72
CA PRO A 562 -4.99 19.83 -0.57
C PRO A 562 -6.14 20.80 -0.90
N GLU A 563 -5.81 21.98 -1.43
CA GLU A 563 -6.83 22.95 -1.89
C GLU A 563 -7.42 22.50 -3.25
N GLY A 564 -8.75 22.42 -3.32
CA GLY A 564 -9.52 22.04 -4.50
C GLY A 564 -11.01 21.90 -4.18
N GLU A 565 -11.88 21.80 -5.20
CA GLU A 565 -13.32 21.59 -5.02
C GLU A 565 -13.69 20.26 -4.33
N ASP A 566 -12.72 19.34 -4.22
CA ASP A 566 -12.83 18.08 -3.48
C ASP A 566 -12.73 18.32 -1.96
N LYS A 567 -13.84 18.74 -1.35
CA LYS A 567 -14.03 18.79 0.10
C LYS A 567 -14.24 17.38 0.65
N ILE A 568 -13.86 17.14 1.91
CA ILE A 568 -14.17 15.90 2.64
C ILE A 568 -15.70 15.77 2.71
N GLU A 569 -16.30 14.99 1.80
CA GLU A 569 -17.73 14.67 1.77
C GLU A 569 -18.05 13.53 2.76
N ALA A 570 -17.89 13.82 4.04
CA ALA A 570 -18.44 13.05 5.13
C ALA A 570 -18.91 14.05 6.17
N ASP A 571 -19.95 13.72 6.93
CA ASP A 571 -20.20 14.37 8.23
C ASP A 571 -19.00 14.07 9.14
N TYR A 572 -17.96 14.84 8.94
CA TYR A 572 -16.95 15.16 9.90
C TYR A 572 -17.46 16.44 10.55
N VAL A 573 -18.35 16.28 11.52
CA VAL A 573 -18.31 17.18 12.66
C VAL A 573 -17.19 16.59 13.52
N PRO A 574 -15.96 17.15 13.48
CA PRO A 574 -15.13 16.96 14.65
C PRO A 574 -15.96 17.51 15.79
N PHE A 575 -16.35 16.66 16.74
CA PHE A 575 -16.53 17.21 18.07
C PHE A 575 -15.19 17.87 18.43
N GLY A 576 -15.12 19.19 18.24
CA GLY A 576 -13.90 20.00 18.32
C GLY A 576 -13.33 20.57 17.01
N SER A 577 -14.12 20.94 16.00
CA SER A 577 -13.72 22.10 15.19
C SER A 577 -14.09 23.32 15.98
N TYR A 578 -13.08 23.99 16.54
CA TYR A 578 -12.95 25.43 16.63
C TYR A 578 -14.10 26.17 15.92
N SER A 579 -14.97 26.73 16.74
CA SER A 579 -16.32 27.26 16.47
C SER A 579 -17.41 26.21 16.30
N ASP A 580 -18.23 26.10 17.36
CA ASP A 580 -19.58 25.58 17.28
C ASP A 580 -20.26 26.12 16.02
N GLY A 581 -20.81 25.21 15.21
CA GLY A 581 -21.75 25.54 14.14
C GLY A 581 -23.09 26.09 14.66
N GLN A 582 -23.07 26.94 15.68
CA GLN A 582 -24.16 27.84 15.99
C GLN A 582 -23.92 29.13 15.21
N SER A 583 -24.74 29.37 14.19
CA SER A 583 -24.97 30.71 13.67
C SER A 583 -25.36 31.62 14.83
N PHE A 584 -24.77 32.81 14.88
CA PHE A 584 -24.97 33.86 15.89
C PHE A 584 -26.40 34.46 15.93
N ASP A 585 -27.41 33.76 15.39
CA ASP A 585 -28.79 34.25 15.28
C ASP A 585 -29.79 33.52 16.21
N GLU A 586 -29.37 32.55 17.03
CA GLU A 586 -30.28 31.82 17.95
C GLU A 586 -29.75 31.59 19.39
N LEU A 587 -28.97 32.54 19.93
CA LEU A 587 -28.74 32.67 21.39
C LEU A 587 -28.78 34.12 21.85
#